data_AF-A0A350YCA8-F1
#
_entry.id   AF-A0A350YCA8-F1
#
_cell.length_a   1.000
_cell.length_b   1.000
_cell.length_c   1.000
_cell.angle_alpha   90.00
_cell.angle_beta   90.00
_cell.angle_gamma   90.00
#
_symmetry.space_group_name_H-M   'P 1'
#
loop_
_entity.id
_entity.type
_entity.pdbx_description
1 polymer ?
#
loop_
_entity_poly.entity_id
_entity_poly.type
_entity_poly.pdbx_seq_one_letter_code
_entity_poly.pdbx_strand_id
1 'polypeptide(L)'
;MLKKLILENWKSFRYAELPIDPVTVVIGTNSSGKSNVVEALEFLIRVVKGSEIKAALGGDSTIPSLRGGVEWAALHPQSYFTLKVLVQGEDNHTDYLYSITVQTKPSVRVIQEGIARQSYQQEDQSDALLTDLIKAYIKATEGVQIEVELYGRQFFYFPKYWNNYQSILLQLKGLALNDKMFWVIWYIGRAIENIFILNPIPDKMRNYSPLSDSLESDASNIAGVLAALTDEQKAEFESTVSDYGEHLPERDIQKVWAEPVGRLGTDAMLYCQEQWKSGEITEIDARSLSDGTLRFLAIITALLTRPEGSQLVIKEVDQGLHPSRLEVLLRLAKQIGEKRKIDIVVTTQNPSLLEVLEPQRIPFVIVAHRDSDTGESKLTMLESIEYFPKLFASALLGKLTSNGGIERNIFS
;
A
#
# COMPACT_ATOMS: atom_id res chain seq x y z
N MET A 1 2.89 -6.22 11.32
CA MET A 1 3.13 -5.42 10.11
C MET A 1 3.28 -6.35 8.91
N LEU A 2 3.04 -5.86 7.70
CA LEU A 2 3.14 -6.65 6.48
C LEU A 2 4.60 -6.64 5.99
N LYS A 3 5.23 -7.82 5.87
CA LYS A 3 6.63 -7.98 5.45
C LYS A 3 6.80 -8.32 3.97
N LYS A 4 5.81 -8.96 3.36
CA LYS A 4 5.90 -9.40 1.96
C LYS A 4 4.52 -9.57 1.35
N LEU A 5 4.38 -9.19 0.08
CA LEU A 5 3.25 -9.52 -0.78
C LEU A 5 3.71 -10.46 -1.90
N ILE A 6 2.95 -11.51 -2.16
CA ILE A 6 3.22 -12.50 -3.22
C ILE A 6 2.00 -12.57 -4.14
N LEU A 7 2.27 -12.48 -5.44
CA LEU A 7 1.27 -12.44 -6.50
C LEU A 7 1.43 -13.67 -7.39
N GLU A 8 0.38 -14.47 -7.56
CA GLU A 8 0.39 -15.62 -8.49
C GLU A 8 -0.82 -15.52 -9.43
N ASN A 9 -0.56 -15.52 -10.74
CA ASN A 9 -1.57 -15.33 -11.79
C ASN A 9 -2.46 -14.09 -11.56
N TRP A 10 -1.94 -13.02 -10.94
CA TRP A 10 -2.68 -11.80 -10.64
C TRP A 10 -2.49 -10.76 -11.74
N LYS A 11 -3.57 -10.41 -12.45
CA LYS A 11 -3.58 -9.42 -13.53
C LYS A 11 -2.49 -9.66 -14.58
N SER A 12 -1.39 -8.91 -14.54
CA SER A 12 -0.26 -9.05 -15.46
C SER A 12 0.88 -9.92 -14.92
N PHE A 13 0.81 -10.37 -13.67
CA PHE A 13 1.86 -11.13 -13.00
C PHE A 13 1.57 -12.62 -13.03
N ARG A 14 2.51 -13.42 -13.57
CA ARG A 14 2.52 -14.87 -13.40
C ARG A 14 2.94 -15.23 -11.98
N TYR A 15 4.04 -14.64 -11.55
CA TYR A 15 4.61 -14.72 -10.22
C TYR A 15 5.36 -13.42 -9.93
N ALA A 16 5.19 -12.87 -8.74
CA ALA A 16 6.04 -11.79 -8.22
C ALA A 16 6.04 -11.78 -6.70
N GLU A 17 7.16 -11.36 -6.12
CA GLU A 17 7.29 -11.06 -4.69
C GLU A 17 7.65 -9.59 -4.52
N LEU A 18 7.00 -8.94 -3.56
CA LEU A 18 7.31 -7.60 -3.10
C LEU A 18 7.67 -7.70 -1.61
N PRO A 19 8.96 -7.78 -1.24
CA PRO A 19 9.36 -7.55 0.14
C PRO A 19 8.99 -6.11 0.54
N ILE A 20 8.65 -5.94 1.82
CA ILE A 20 8.29 -4.64 2.38
C ILE A 20 9.16 -4.36 3.58
N ASP A 21 9.99 -3.35 3.41
CA ASP A 21 10.86 -2.73 4.41
C ASP A 21 10.25 -1.41 4.90
N PRO A 22 10.80 -0.80 5.97
CA PRO A 22 10.31 0.48 6.51
C PRO A 22 10.11 1.56 5.45
N VAL A 23 10.97 1.59 4.43
CA VAL A 23 10.74 2.37 3.20
C VAL A 23 11.07 1.49 1.99
N THR A 24 10.04 1.13 1.23
CA THR A 24 10.13 0.35 -0.01
C THR A 24 9.76 1.24 -1.19
N VAL A 25 10.60 1.26 -2.23
CA VAL A 25 10.36 2.10 -3.42
C VAL A 25 10.13 1.21 -4.63
N VAL A 26 8.96 1.32 -5.24
CA VAL A 26 8.61 0.60 -6.48
C VAL A 26 8.68 1.56 -7.67
N ILE A 27 9.68 1.38 -8.52
CA ILE A 27 9.92 2.21 -9.71
C ILE A 27 9.55 1.46 -10.99
N GLY A 28 9.27 2.18 -12.07
CA GLY A 28 9.11 1.60 -13.42
C GLY A 28 8.26 2.46 -14.33
N THR A 29 8.23 2.17 -15.63
CA THR A 29 7.40 2.90 -16.60
C THR A 29 5.90 2.63 -16.47
N ASN A 30 5.10 3.38 -17.23
CA ASN A 30 3.68 3.11 -17.38
C ASN A 30 3.41 1.67 -17.84
N SER A 31 2.33 1.07 -17.33
CA SER A 31 1.92 -0.30 -17.67
C SER A 31 2.88 -1.42 -17.22
N SER A 32 3.92 -1.09 -16.43
CA SER A 32 4.89 -2.09 -15.96
C SER A 32 4.36 -3.05 -14.90
N GLY A 33 3.28 -2.67 -14.20
CA GLY A 33 2.61 -3.51 -13.20
C GLY A 33 2.52 -2.89 -11.80
N LYS A 34 3.17 -1.74 -11.53
CA LYS A 34 3.11 -1.05 -10.22
C LYS A 34 1.70 -0.90 -9.69
N SER A 35 0.78 -0.42 -10.52
CA SER A 35 -0.58 -0.19 -10.09
C SER A 35 -1.37 -1.49 -9.86
N ASN A 36 -0.96 -2.61 -10.47
CA ASN A 36 -1.53 -3.94 -10.20
C ASN A 36 -1.07 -4.47 -8.84
N VAL A 37 0.15 -4.14 -8.40
CA VAL A 37 0.64 -4.43 -7.03
C VAL A 37 -0.23 -3.73 -6.00
N VAL A 38 -0.50 -2.43 -6.18
CA VAL A 38 -1.34 -1.67 -5.26
C VAL A 38 -2.78 -2.19 -5.24
N GLU A 39 -3.33 -2.57 -6.39
CA GLU A 39 -4.67 -3.17 -6.45
C GLU A 39 -4.75 -4.56 -5.79
N ALA A 40 -3.65 -5.30 -5.68
CA ALA A 40 -3.62 -6.55 -4.91
C ALA A 40 -3.81 -6.29 -3.41
N LEU A 41 -3.12 -5.27 -2.88
CA LEU A 41 -3.31 -4.81 -1.50
C LEU A 41 -4.73 -4.28 -1.29
N GLU A 42 -5.25 -3.49 -2.24
CA GLU A 42 -6.62 -2.98 -2.18
C GLU A 42 -7.65 -4.11 -2.15
N PHE A 43 -7.48 -5.14 -2.98
CA PHE A 43 -8.33 -6.33 -2.95
C PHE A 43 -8.28 -7.03 -1.59
N LEU A 44 -7.08 -7.25 -1.02
CA LEU A 44 -6.92 -7.88 0.29
C LEU A 44 -7.60 -7.08 1.41
N ILE A 45 -7.47 -5.75 1.40
CA ILE A 45 -8.16 -4.86 2.34
C ILE A 45 -9.68 -5.04 2.24
N ARG A 46 -10.24 -5.03 1.03
CA ARG A 46 -11.68 -5.22 0.78
C ARG A 46 -12.15 -6.59 1.29
N VAL A 47 -11.38 -7.65 1.03
CA VAL A 47 -11.69 -9.00 1.49
C VAL A 47 -11.72 -9.08 3.02
N VAL A 48 -10.72 -8.55 3.72
CA VAL A 48 -10.65 -8.58 5.19
C VAL A 48 -11.73 -7.70 5.84
N LYS A 49 -12.15 -6.62 5.18
CA LYS A 49 -13.31 -5.80 5.59
C LYS A 49 -14.67 -6.48 5.35
N GLY A 50 -14.69 -7.69 4.77
CA GLY A 50 -15.91 -8.49 4.60
C GLY A 50 -16.65 -8.30 3.29
N SER A 51 -16.07 -7.59 2.30
CA SER A 51 -16.65 -7.50 0.97
C SER A 51 -16.78 -8.89 0.32
N GLU A 52 -17.87 -9.11 -0.42
CA GLU A 52 -17.98 -10.27 -1.32
C GLU A 52 -16.86 -10.21 -2.37
N ILE A 53 -16.25 -11.34 -2.72
CA ILE A 53 -15.12 -11.40 -3.68
C ILE A 53 -15.49 -10.76 -5.02
N LYS A 54 -16.72 -10.96 -5.49
CA LYS A 54 -17.20 -10.36 -6.74
C LYS A 54 -17.26 -8.83 -6.65
N ALA A 55 -17.75 -8.29 -5.54
CA ALA A 55 -17.79 -6.84 -5.29
C ALA A 55 -16.38 -6.27 -5.03
N ALA A 56 -15.51 -7.01 -4.33
CA ALA A 56 -14.14 -6.61 -4.07
C ALA A 56 -13.34 -6.40 -5.36
N LEU A 57 -13.58 -7.23 -6.39
CA LEU A 57 -12.98 -7.11 -7.73
C LEU A 57 -13.76 -6.15 -8.65
N GLY A 58 -15.06 -6.38 -8.79
CA GLY A 58 -15.94 -5.74 -9.77
C GLY A 58 -16.55 -4.42 -9.33
N GLY A 59 -16.48 -4.07 -8.05
CA GLY A 59 -17.17 -2.94 -7.45
C GLY A 59 -18.64 -3.22 -7.17
N ASP A 60 -19.28 -2.29 -6.47
CA ASP A 60 -20.71 -2.23 -6.19
C ASP A 60 -21.18 -0.76 -6.12
N SER A 61 -22.33 -0.49 -5.51
CA SER A 61 -22.85 0.88 -5.36
C SER A 61 -22.03 1.77 -4.42
N THR A 62 -21.16 1.19 -3.60
CA THR A 62 -20.39 1.86 -2.55
C THR A 62 -18.88 1.87 -2.82
N ILE A 63 -18.38 0.84 -3.51
CA ILE A 63 -16.96 0.65 -3.76
C ILE A 63 -16.71 0.60 -5.27
N PRO A 64 -15.77 1.40 -5.82
CA PRO A 64 -15.47 1.36 -7.24
C PRO A 64 -14.83 0.04 -7.68
N SER A 65 -15.03 -0.31 -8.94
CA SER A 65 -14.38 -1.47 -9.57
C SER A 65 -12.86 -1.33 -9.56
N LEU A 66 -12.13 -2.43 -9.31
CA LEU A 66 -10.71 -2.46 -9.64
C LEU A 66 -10.56 -2.44 -11.17
N ARG A 67 -9.44 -1.93 -11.70
CA ARG A 67 -9.28 -1.86 -13.16
C ARG A 67 -9.33 -3.25 -13.77
N GLY A 68 -10.13 -3.38 -14.83
CA GLY A 68 -10.40 -4.65 -15.51
C GLY A 68 -11.42 -5.56 -14.80
N GLY A 69 -11.90 -5.15 -13.61
CA GLY A 69 -12.92 -5.86 -12.85
C GLY A 69 -12.58 -7.33 -12.58
N VAL A 70 -13.61 -8.17 -12.52
CA VAL A 70 -13.48 -9.63 -12.34
C VAL A 70 -12.77 -10.27 -13.53
N GLU A 71 -13.04 -9.80 -14.74
CA GLU A 71 -12.61 -10.46 -15.98
C GLU A 71 -11.09 -10.54 -16.10
N TRP A 72 -10.39 -9.45 -15.72
CA TRP A 72 -8.94 -9.31 -15.83
C TRP A 72 -8.21 -9.47 -14.51
N ALA A 73 -8.89 -9.93 -13.44
CA ALA A 73 -8.27 -10.17 -12.15
C ALA A 73 -7.27 -11.35 -12.22
N ALA A 74 -7.63 -12.41 -12.93
CA ALA A 74 -6.73 -13.53 -13.22
C ALA A 74 -5.92 -13.25 -14.50
N LEU A 75 -4.64 -13.64 -14.49
CA LEU A 75 -3.75 -13.53 -15.64
C LEU A 75 -4.21 -14.46 -16.75
N HIS A 76 -4.61 -13.91 -17.90
CA HIS A 76 -5.02 -14.70 -19.04
C HIS A 76 -3.92 -15.67 -19.52
N PRO A 77 -4.28 -16.91 -19.90
CA PRO A 77 -5.64 -17.48 -20.01
C PRO A 77 -6.18 -18.12 -18.72
N GLN A 78 -5.52 -17.92 -17.57
CA GLN A 78 -5.93 -18.55 -16.31
C GLN A 78 -7.29 -18.03 -15.85
N SER A 79 -7.99 -18.87 -15.09
CA SER A 79 -9.29 -18.58 -14.49
C SER A 79 -9.23 -18.46 -12.97
N TYR A 80 -8.02 -18.36 -12.41
CA TYR A 80 -7.80 -18.19 -10.98
C TYR A 80 -6.51 -17.41 -10.71
N PHE A 81 -6.41 -16.84 -9.51
CA PHE A 81 -5.21 -16.20 -8.99
C PHE A 81 -5.04 -16.55 -7.51
N THR A 82 -3.81 -16.42 -7.00
CA THR A 82 -3.51 -16.51 -5.57
C THR A 82 -2.81 -15.24 -5.13
N LEU A 83 -3.25 -14.68 -4.01
CA LEU A 83 -2.53 -13.63 -3.31
C LEU A 83 -2.07 -14.16 -1.96
N LYS A 84 -0.82 -13.88 -1.60
CA LYS A 84 -0.28 -14.24 -0.29
C LYS A 84 0.37 -13.03 0.36
N VAL A 85 0.31 -12.98 1.68
CA VAL A 85 0.98 -11.96 2.47
C VAL A 85 1.66 -12.58 3.68
N LEU A 86 2.90 -12.17 3.89
CA LEU A 86 3.68 -12.54 5.08
C LEU A 86 3.54 -11.43 6.10
N VAL A 87 3.01 -11.76 7.27
CA VAL A 87 2.71 -10.82 8.35
C VAL A 87 3.52 -11.16 9.58
N GLN A 88 4.14 -10.14 10.19
CA GLN A 88 4.80 -10.25 11.49
C GLN A 88 3.82 -10.76 12.56
N GLY A 89 4.16 -11.88 13.19
CA GLY A 89 3.41 -12.50 14.27
C GLY A 89 3.73 -11.92 15.64
N GLU A 90 3.63 -12.75 16.67
CA GLU A 90 3.77 -12.38 18.09
C GLU A 90 5.18 -11.92 18.50
N ASP A 91 6.22 -12.40 17.81
CA ASP A 91 7.62 -12.15 18.13
C ASP A 91 8.46 -12.06 16.86
N ASN A 92 9.70 -11.56 16.96
CA ASN A 92 10.60 -11.39 15.82
C ASN A 92 10.99 -12.71 15.12
N HIS A 93 10.62 -13.87 15.66
CA HIS A 93 10.93 -15.20 15.14
C HIS A 93 9.70 -15.92 14.57
N THR A 94 8.54 -15.26 14.54
CA THR A 94 7.29 -15.83 14.04
C THR A 94 6.65 -14.91 13.02
N ASP A 95 6.42 -15.44 11.83
CA ASP A 95 5.59 -14.83 10.81
C ASP A 95 4.40 -15.72 10.47
N TYR A 96 3.35 -15.11 9.94
CA TYR A 96 2.18 -15.80 9.40
C TYR A 96 2.04 -15.53 7.91
N LEU A 97 2.03 -16.59 7.11
CA LEU A 97 1.74 -16.53 5.69
C LEU A 97 0.25 -16.77 5.49
N TYR A 98 -0.50 -15.71 5.20
CA TYR A 98 -1.89 -15.81 4.75
C TYR A 98 -1.93 -15.96 3.23
N SER A 99 -2.81 -16.82 2.72
CA SER A 99 -3.01 -17.04 1.30
C SER A 99 -4.49 -17.17 0.96
N ILE A 100 -4.92 -16.56 -0.15
CA ILE A 100 -6.26 -16.70 -0.71
C ILE A 100 -6.17 -16.96 -2.21
N THR A 101 -6.80 -18.05 -2.67
CA THR A 101 -6.92 -18.41 -4.08
C THR A 101 -8.36 -18.25 -4.52
N VAL A 102 -8.55 -17.44 -5.56
CA VAL A 102 -9.85 -17.07 -6.09
C VAL A 102 -9.97 -17.55 -7.52
N GLN A 103 -11.04 -18.29 -7.80
CA GLN A 103 -11.48 -18.59 -9.16
C GLN A 103 -12.33 -17.42 -9.67
N THR A 104 -12.08 -16.96 -10.90
CA THR A 104 -12.83 -15.88 -11.57
C THR A 104 -13.82 -16.41 -12.62
N LYS A 105 -13.56 -17.60 -13.21
CA LYS A 105 -14.42 -18.25 -14.21
C LYS A 105 -14.57 -19.76 -13.91
N PRO A 106 -15.75 -20.38 -14.15
CA PRO A 106 -16.98 -19.77 -14.69
C PRO A 106 -17.76 -18.93 -13.67
N SER A 107 -17.45 -19.07 -12.38
CA SER A 107 -18.04 -18.30 -11.30
C SER A 107 -16.96 -17.75 -10.36
N VAL A 108 -17.23 -16.59 -9.76
CA VAL A 108 -16.33 -15.95 -8.80
C VAL A 108 -16.50 -16.59 -7.44
N ARG A 109 -15.42 -17.19 -6.90
CA ARG A 109 -15.44 -17.83 -5.58
C ARG A 109 -14.02 -18.08 -5.04
N VAL A 110 -13.89 -18.11 -3.72
CA VAL A 110 -12.69 -18.59 -3.03
C VAL A 110 -12.62 -20.10 -3.17
N ILE A 111 -11.58 -20.64 -3.80
CA ILE A 111 -11.39 -22.09 -3.95
C ILE A 111 -10.44 -22.67 -2.90
N GLN A 112 -9.54 -21.83 -2.38
CA GLN A 112 -8.63 -22.18 -1.30
C GLN A 112 -8.31 -20.92 -0.48
N GLU A 113 -8.17 -21.07 0.84
CA GLU A 113 -7.68 -20.04 1.74
C GLU A 113 -6.90 -20.71 2.87
N GLY A 114 -5.85 -20.07 3.37
CA GLY A 114 -5.01 -20.73 4.36
C GLY A 114 -4.13 -19.78 5.14
N ILE A 115 -3.65 -20.29 6.26
CA ILE A 115 -2.65 -19.66 7.11
C ILE A 115 -1.59 -20.70 7.43
N ALA A 116 -0.34 -20.38 7.17
CA ALA A 116 0.82 -21.12 7.65
C ALA A 116 1.61 -20.25 8.63
N ARG A 117 2.16 -20.87 9.67
CA ARG A 117 3.16 -20.28 10.56
C ARG A 117 4.54 -20.52 9.99
N GLN A 118 5.34 -19.48 9.92
CA GLN A 118 6.75 -19.53 9.57
C GLN A 118 7.56 -19.19 10.82
N SER A 119 8.28 -20.17 11.37
CA SER A 119 9.13 -19.99 12.56
C SER A 119 10.61 -20.09 12.21
N TYR A 120 11.42 -19.16 12.70
CA TYR A 120 12.86 -19.10 12.43
C TYR A 120 13.65 -19.70 13.61
N GLN A 121 14.60 -20.59 13.31
CA GLN A 121 15.43 -21.23 14.36
C GLN A 121 16.64 -20.38 14.79
N GLN A 122 17.06 -19.41 13.96
CA GLN A 122 18.17 -18.48 14.22
C GLN A 122 17.78 -17.06 13.75
N GLU A 123 18.53 -16.04 14.17
CA GLU A 123 18.31 -14.64 13.74
C GLU A 123 18.54 -14.45 12.23
N ASP A 124 19.45 -15.23 11.63
CA ASP A 124 19.57 -15.33 10.18
C ASP A 124 18.36 -16.11 9.65
N GLN A 125 17.38 -15.39 9.10
CA GLN A 125 16.07 -15.86 8.59
C GLN A 125 16.13 -16.88 7.42
N SER A 126 17.26 -17.58 7.25
CA SER A 126 17.54 -18.51 6.15
C SER A 126 16.85 -19.87 6.30
N ASP A 127 16.73 -20.38 7.53
CA ASP A 127 16.08 -21.67 7.84
C ASP A 127 14.75 -21.46 8.57
N ALA A 128 13.68 -21.34 7.79
CA ALA A 128 12.33 -21.16 8.31
C ALA A 128 11.52 -22.46 8.23
N LEU A 129 10.98 -22.90 9.36
CA LEU A 129 10.07 -24.04 9.42
C LEU A 129 8.64 -23.56 9.17
N LEU A 130 8.03 -24.04 8.08
CA LEU A 130 6.66 -23.74 7.71
C LEU A 130 5.72 -24.81 8.28
N THR A 131 4.72 -24.37 9.04
CA THR A 131 3.67 -25.23 9.62
C THR A 131 2.29 -24.73 9.23
N ASP A 132 1.53 -25.55 8.52
CA ASP A 132 0.16 -25.21 8.18
C ASP A 132 -0.74 -25.17 9.42
N LEU A 133 -1.39 -24.03 9.64
CA LEU A 133 -2.31 -23.82 10.77
C LEU A 133 -3.76 -24.00 10.33
N ILE A 134 -4.13 -23.38 9.22
CA ILE A 134 -5.46 -23.44 8.63
C ILE A 134 -5.31 -23.70 7.14
N LYS A 135 -6.08 -24.64 6.61
CA LYS A 135 -6.33 -24.77 5.17
C LYS A 135 -7.82 -24.99 4.96
N ALA A 136 -8.44 -24.09 4.22
CA ALA A 136 -9.80 -24.23 3.75
C ALA A 136 -9.76 -24.45 2.23
N TYR A 137 -10.54 -25.41 1.73
CA TYR A 137 -10.64 -25.67 0.29
C TYR A 137 -12.04 -26.16 -0.08
N ILE A 138 -12.42 -25.96 -1.34
CA ILE A 138 -13.66 -26.52 -1.89
C ILE A 138 -13.42 -27.93 -2.36
N LYS A 139 -14.26 -28.87 -1.92
CA LYS A 139 -14.34 -30.20 -2.51
C LYS A 139 -15.43 -30.24 -3.58
N ALA A 140 -15.06 -30.74 -4.76
CA ALA A 140 -15.98 -30.99 -5.85
C ALA A 140 -16.68 -32.35 -5.66
N THR A 141 -17.66 -32.40 -4.75
CA THR A 141 -18.58 -33.54 -4.57
C THR A 141 -20.00 -33.00 -4.55
N GLU A 142 -20.93 -33.61 -5.30
CA GLU A 142 -22.35 -33.22 -5.46
C GLU A 142 -22.83 -32.07 -4.54
N GLY A 143 -22.53 -30.82 -4.93
CA GLY A 143 -22.69 -29.63 -4.09
C GLY A 143 -21.38 -28.84 -3.93
N VAL A 144 -21.46 -27.66 -3.31
CA VAL A 144 -20.26 -26.90 -2.90
C VAL A 144 -20.04 -27.17 -1.42
N GLN A 145 -19.03 -27.99 -1.10
CA GLN A 145 -18.67 -28.32 0.28
C GLN A 145 -17.32 -27.68 0.62
N ILE A 146 -17.27 -26.87 1.69
CA ILE A 146 -16.05 -26.22 2.19
C ILE A 146 -15.43 -27.09 3.28
N GLU A 147 -14.30 -27.73 3.00
CA GLU A 147 -13.54 -28.47 4.02
C GLU A 147 -12.51 -27.57 4.69
N VAL A 148 -12.35 -27.67 6.01
CA VAL A 148 -11.35 -26.92 6.77
C VAL A 148 -10.48 -27.87 7.58
N GLU A 149 -9.19 -27.82 7.31
CA GLU A 149 -8.14 -28.51 8.04
C GLU A 149 -7.50 -27.54 9.03
N LEU A 150 -7.34 -27.99 10.29
CA LEU A 150 -6.68 -27.23 11.36
C LEU A 150 -5.48 -28.02 11.87
N TYR A 151 -4.29 -27.41 11.86
CA TYR A 151 -3.03 -28.02 12.33
C TYR A 151 -2.74 -29.41 11.72
N GLY A 152 -2.99 -29.58 10.41
CA GLY A 152 -2.77 -30.87 9.75
C GLY A 152 -3.84 -31.94 10.07
N ARG A 153 -4.92 -31.57 10.78
CA ARG A 153 -6.02 -32.47 11.13
C ARG A 153 -7.28 -32.06 10.37
N GLN A 154 -7.84 -32.98 9.60
CA GLN A 154 -9.06 -32.74 8.85
C GLN A 154 -10.25 -32.64 9.80
N PHE A 155 -10.98 -31.52 9.74
CA PHE A 155 -12.22 -31.34 10.47
C PHE A 155 -13.37 -31.04 9.51
N PHE A 156 -14.55 -31.57 9.82
CA PHE A 156 -15.78 -31.34 9.07
C PHE A 156 -16.73 -30.51 9.94
N TYR A 157 -16.48 -29.20 10.06
CA TYR A 157 -17.42 -28.29 10.69
C TYR A 157 -18.12 -27.47 9.61
N PHE A 158 -19.41 -27.73 9.43
CA PHE A 158 -20.28 -26.99 8.50
C PHE A 158 -21.34 -26.22 9.27
N PRO A 159 -21.12 -24.94 9.61
CA PRO A 159 -22.25 -24.06 9.84
C PRO A 159 -23.05 -24.01 8.54
N LYS A 160 -24.36 -24.27 8.61
CA LYS A 160 -25.30 -24.40 7.47
C LYS A 160 -25.36 -23.15 6.55
N TYR A 161 -24.61 -22.10 6.88
CA TYR A 161 -24.66 -20.76 6.31
C TYR A 161 -23.32 -20.29 5.71
N TRP A 162 -22.28 -21.13 5.74
CA TRP A 162 -21.00 -20.75 5.15
C TRP A 162 -21.06 -20.72 3.62
N ASN A 163 -20.37 -19.74 3.06
CA ASN A 163 -20.28 -19.54 1.62
C ASN A 163 -18.83 -19.30 1.17
N ASN A 164 -18.58 -19.48 -0.12
CA ASN A 164 -17.29 -19.26 -0.76
C ASN A 164 -17.27 -18.00 -1.63
N TYR A 165 -18.25 -17.12 -1.47
CA TYR A 165 -18.29 -15.81 -2.11
C TYR A 165 -17.64 -14.73 -1.24
N GLN A 166 -17.22 -15.07 -0.02
CA GLN A 166 -16.46 -14.24 0.91
C GLN A 166 -15.25 -15.03 1.46
N SER A 167 -14.36 -14.36 2.20
CA SER A 167 -13.29 -15.03 2.95
C SER A 167 -13.89 -16.06 3.93
N ILE A 168 -13.37 -17.28 3.85
CA ILE A 168 -13.64 -18.40 4.77
C ILE A 168 -12.99 -18.11 6.13
N LEU A 169 -11.83 -17.45 6.15
CA LEU A 169 -11.15 -17.03 7.38
C LEU A 169 -11.97 -16.05 8.21
N LEU A 170 -12.70 -15.12 7.58
CA LEU A 170 -13.61 -14.24 8.30
C LEU A 170 -14.79 -14.99 8.92
N GLN A 171 -15.26 -16.05 8.26
CA GLN A 171 -16.34 -16.90 8.77
C GLN A 171 -15.87 -17.78 9.95
N LEU A 172 -14.56 -18.10 10.00
CA LEU A 172 -13.93 -18.77 11.14
C LEU A 172 -13.89 -17.91 12.41
N LYS A 173 -13.79 -16.57 12.31
CA LYS A 173 -13.78 -15.67 13.48
C LYS A 173 -15.02 -15.83 14.37
N GLY A 174 -16.15 -16.25 13.80
CA GLY A 174 -17.40 -16.44 14.54
C GLY A 174 -17.51 -17.77 15.30
N LEU A 175 -16.55 -18.68 15.15
CA LEU A 175 -16.49 -19.93 15.90
C LEU A 175 -15.69 -19.75 17.19
N ALA A 176 -16.02 -20.53 18.22
CA ALA A 176 -15.25 -20.61 19.47
C ALA A 176 -13.89 -21.31 19.25
N LEU A 177 -13.02 -20.65 18.48
CA LEU A 177 -11.64 -21.06 18.28
C LEU A 177 -10.86 -20.95 19.60
N ASN A 178 -9.79 -21.72 19.75
CA ASN A 178 -8.89 -21.54 20.88
C ASN A 178 -8.19 -20.16 20.83
N ASP A 179 -7.73 -19.69 21.98
CA ASP A 179 -7.10 -18.35 22.12
C ASP A 179 -5.96 -18.14 21.13
N LYS A 180 -5.14 -19.18 20.89
CA LYS A 180 -4.01 -19.09 19.96
C LYS A 180 -4.46 -18.76 18.53
N MET A 181 -5.48 -19.43 18.01
CA MET A 181 -5.95 -19.21 16.64
C MET A 181 -6.62 -17.84 16.48
N PHE A 182 -7.33 -17.38 17.51
CA PHE A 182 -7.88 -16.03 17.55
C PHE A 182 -6.78 -14.99 17.31
N TRP A 183 -5.66 -15.09 18.04
CA TRP A 183 -4.53 -14.17 17.87
C TRP A 183 -3.92 -14.22 16.47
N VAL A 184 -3.73 -15.41 15.89
CA VAL A 184 -3.22 -15.55 14.51
C VAL A 184 -4.10 -14.80 13.51
N ILE A 185 -5.41 -15.05 13.54
CA ILE A 185 -6.37 -14.39 12.66
C ILE A 185 -6.39 -12.87 12.92
N TRP A 186 -6.26 -12.47 14.17
CA TRP A 186 -6.22 -11.06 14.56
C TRP A 186 -4.96 -10.34 14.03
N TYR A 187 -3.77 -10.95 14.13
CA TYR A 187 -2.53 -10.35 13.60
C TYR A 187 -2.61 -10.11 12.09
N ILE A 188 -3.10 -11.11 11.34
CA ILE A 188 -3.28 -11.01 9.89
C ILE A 188 -4.32 -9.94 9.55
N GLY A 189 -5.50 -10.01 10.18
CA GLY A 189 -6.59 -9.06 9.96
C GLY A 189 -6.14 -7.62 10.24
N ARG A 190 -5.52 -7.39 11.39
CA ARG A 190 -5.00 -6.08 11.79
C ARG A 190 -3.94 -5.56 10.82
N ALA A 191 -3.00 -6.42 10.39
CA ALA A 191 -1.95 -6.00 9.47
C ALA A 191 -2.50 -5.58 8.10
N ILE A 192 -3.48 -6.31 7.57
CA ILE A 192 -4.12 -5.99 6.28
C ILE A 192 -5.06 -4.78 6.41
N GLU A 193 -5.87 -4.70 7.46
CA GLU A 193 -6.80 -3.58 7.70
C GLU A 193 -6.09 -2.25 7.90
N ASN A 194 -4.89 -2.27 8.47
CA ASN A 194 -4.07 -1.07 8.72
C ASN A 194 -3.25 -0.60 7.51
N ILE A 195 -3.41 -1.23 6.34
CA ILE A 195 -2.84 -0.72 5.09
C ILE A 195 -3.69 0.45 4.62
N PHE A 196 -3.06 1.61 4.46
CA PHE A 196 -3.69 2.82 3.92
C PHE A 196 -3.07 3.16 2.57
N ILE A 197 -3.89 3.12 1.51
CA ILE A 197 -3.49 3.47 0.16
C ILE A 197 -3.85 4.94 -0.08
N LEU A 198 -2.83 5.78 -0.20
CA LEU A 198 -2.95 7.20 -0.47
C LEU A 198 -2.71 7.49 -1.96
N ASN A 199 -3.65 8.20 -2.57
CA ASN A 199 -3.64 8.63 -3.96
C ASN A 199 -4.23 10.04 -4.07
N PRO A 200 -3.51 11.08 -3.63
CA PRO A 200 -4.09 12.41 -3.49
C PRO A 200 -4.54 12.95 -4.85
N ILE A 201 -5.74 13.51 -4.90
CA ILE A 201 -6.28 14.16 -6.09
C ILE A 201 -6.46 15.64 -5.78
N PRO A 202 -5.46 16.50 -6.11
CA PRO A 202 -5.46 17.91 -5.75
C PRO A 202 -6.76 18.65 -6.06
N ASP A 203 -7.35 18.42 -7.23
CA ASP A 203 -8.63 19.02 -7.65
C ASP A 203 -9.75 18.82 -6.60
N LYS A 204 -9.83 17.64 -5.98
CA LYS A 204 -10.83 17.35 -4.95
C LYS A 204 -10.51 17.96 -3.59
N MET A 205 -9.24 18.30 -3.34
CA MET A 205 -8.76 18.83 -2.06
C MET A 205 -9.00 20.33 -1.90
N ARG A 206 -9.38 21.02 -2.98
CA ARG A 206 -9.59 22.48 -3.02
C ARG A 206 -10.91 22.94 -2.39
N ASN A 207 -11.82 21.99 -2.16
CA ASN A 207 -13.17 22.27 -1.66
C ASN A 207 -13.23 22.22 -0.14
N TYR A 208 -14.33 22.75 0.40
CA TYR A 208 -14.68 22.49 1.80
C TYR A 208 -14.88 21.00 2.01
N SER A 209 -14.53 20.51 3.20
CA SER A 209 -14.79 19.12 3.58
C SER A 209 -15.33 19.00 5.01
N PRO A 210 -16.25 18.05 5.28
CA PRO A 210 -16.75 17.80 6.62
C PRO A 210 -15.62 17.41 7.59
N LEU A 211 -15.74 17.81 8.85
CA LEU A 211 -14.84 17.35 9.92
C LEU A 211 -14.80 15.81 9.98
N SER A 212 -13.60 15.26 10.14
CA SER A 212 -13.40 13.81 10.11
C SER A 212 -12.16 13.40 10.88
N ASP A 213 -12.18 12.25 11.55
CA ASP A 213 -11.02 11.71 12.27
C ASP A 213 -10.09 10.91 11.34
N SER A 214 -10.48 10.67 10.08
CA SER A 214 -9.74 9.79 9.17
C SER A 214 -9.61 10.39 7.78
N LEU A 215 -8.37 10.46 7.28
CA LEU A 215 -8.09 10.86 5.90
C LEU A 215 -8.62 9.84 4.89
N GLU A 216 -9.27 10.33 3.85
CA GLU A 216 -9.71 9.55 2.69
C GLU A 216 -8.53 9.23 1.75
N SER A 217 -8.68 8.16 0.97
CA SER A 217 -7.63 7.72 0.04
C SER A 217 -7.24 8.77 -1.00
N ASP A 218 -8.16 9.63 -1.43
CA ASP A 218 -7.90 10.72 -2.36
C ASP A 218 -7.58 12.06 -1.69
N ALA A 219 -7.50 12.07 -0.35
CA ALA A 219 -7.26 13.23 0.50
C ALA A 219 -8.27 14.37 0.33
N SER A 220 -9.43 14.13 -0.30
CA SER A 220 -10.47 15.15 -0.52
C SER A 220 -10.98 15.78 0.78
N ASN A 221 -10.87 15.08 1.91
CA ASN A 221 -11.28 15.56 3.23
C ASN A 221 -10.14 16.12 4.09
N ILE A 222 -8.99 16.48 3.50
CA ILE A 222 -7.81 16.96 4.23
C ILE A 222 -8.12 18.14 5.18
N ALA A 223 -8.95 19.09 4.75
CA ALA A 223 -9.30 20.25 5.57
C ALA A 223 -10.09 19.83 6.82
N GLY A 224 -11.08 18.95 6.64
CA GLY A 224 -11.87 18.38 7.73
C GLY A 224 -11.03 17.61 8.74
N VAL A 225 -10.05 16.84 8.26
CA VAL A 225 -9.12 16.10 9.13
C VAL A 225 -8.22 17.03 9.93
N LEU A 226 -7.59 18.01 9.27
CA LEU A 226 -6.69 18.94 9.94
C LEU A 226 -7.42 19.83 10.96
N ALA A 227 -8.66 20.23 10.67
CA ALA A 227 -9.47 21.01 11.60
C ALA A 227 -9.90 20.20 12.84
N ALA A 228 -10.10 18.88 12.70
CA ALA A 228 -10.49 17.97 13.77
C ALA A 228 -9.35 17.51 14.69
N LEU A 229 -8.09 17.76 14.31
CA LEU A 229 -6.92 17.44 15.14
C LEU A 229 -6.95 18.15 16.51
N THR A 230 -6.37 17.51 17.53
CA THR A 230 -6.13 18.17 18.83
C THR A 230 -5.12 19.30 18.70
N ASP A 231 -5.05 20.19 19.68
CA ASP A 231 -4.11 21.32 19.65
C ASP A 231 -2.64 20.85 19.61
N GLU A 232 -2.31 19.74 20.29
CA GLU A 232 -0.97 19.13 20.21
C GLU A 232 -0.67 18.57 18.81
N GLN A 233 -1.65 17.90 18.19
CA GLN A 233 -1.49 17.36 16.84
C GLN A 233 -1.39 18.46 15.79
N LYS A 234 -2.15 19.57 15.95
CA LYS A 234 -2.04 20.76 15.12
C LYS A 234 -0.66 21.39 15.22
N ALA A 235 -0.13 21.53 16.44
CA ALA A 235 1.21 22.05 16.65
C ALA A 235 2.30 21.15 16.04
N GLU A 236 2.19 19.82 16.18
CA GLU A 236 3.12 18.87 15.53
C GLU A 236 3.03 18.97 13.99
N PHE A 237 1.81 19.07 13.44
CA PHE A 237 1.61 19.23 12.00
C PHE A 237 2.21 20.54 11.48
N GLU A 238 1.88 21.67 12.10
CA GLU A 238 2.40 23.00 11.72
C GLU A 238 3.93 23.03 11.79
N SER A 239 4.53 22.56 12.90
CA SER A 239 5.99 22.49 13.04
C SER A 239 6.61 21.61 11.96
N THR A 240 6.01 20.45 11.66
CA THR A 240 6.50 19.54 10.61
C THR A 240 6.39 20.17 9.23
N VAL A 241 5.35 20.95 8.93
CA VAL A 241 5.25 21.65 7.65
C VAL A 241 6.27 22.78 7.56
N SER A 242 6.44 23.59 8.62
CA SER A 242 7.39 24.70 8.64
C SER A 242 8.84 24.22 8.52
N ASP A 243 9.25 23.23 9.31
CA ASP A 243 10.62 22.70 9.33
C ASP A 243 11.07 22.22 7.94
N TYR A 244 10.16 21.64 7.17
CA TYR A 244 10.47 21.07 5.86
C TYR A 244 10.10 21.99 4.69
N GLY A 245 9.15 22.90 4.88
CA GLY A 245 8.81 23.96 3.94
C GLY A 245 9.98 24.92 3.70
N GLU A 246 10.75 25.24 4.75
CA GLU A 246 11.97 26.05 4.64
C GLU A 246 13.05 25.45 3.73
N HIS A 247 13.07 24.12 3.60
CA HIS A 247 14.03 23.38 2.78
C HIS A 247 13.61 23.25 1.30
N LEU A 248 12.43 23.78 0.93
CA LEU A 248 11.98 23.81 -0.46
C LEU A 248 12.62 24.99 -1.19
N PRO A 249 13.10 24.81 -2.45
CA PRO A 249 13.76 25.89 -3.20
C PRO A 249 12.90 27.14 -3.41
N GLU A 250 11.58 26.97 -3.35
CA GLU A 250 10.61 28.05 -3.58
C GLU A 250 10.32 28.83 -2.28
N ARG A 251 10.58 28.28 -1.07
CA ARG A 251 10.35 28.94 0.25
C ARG A 251 8.94 29.50 0.49
N ASP A 252 7.96 29.06 -0.29
CA ASP A 252 6.65 29.71 -0.28
C ASP A 252 5.94 29.49 1.04
N ILE A 253 5.84 28.25 1.53
CA ILE A 253 4.92 27.88 2.61
C ILE A 253 5.55 28.08 3.98
N GLN A 254 4.98 28.99 4.78
CA GLN A 254 5.39 29.27 6.15
C GLN A 254 4.52 28.52 7.17
N LYS A 255 3.21 28.47 6.90
CA LYS A 255 2.21 27.89 7.80
C LYS A 255 1.06 27.28 7.01
N VAL A 256 0.53 26.16 7.49
CA VAL A 256 -0.67 25.52 6.95
C VAL A 256 -1.58 25.14 8.10
N TRP A 257 -2.87 25.48 8.00
CA TRP A 257 -3.88 25.14 9.00
C TRP A 257 -5.24 24.96 8.34
N ALA A 258 -6.19 24.38 9.06
CA ALA A 258 -7.57 24.30 8.61
C ALA A 258 -8.52 24.83 9.68
N GLU A 259 -9.57 25.53 9.25
CA GLU A 259 -10.57 26.12 10.14
C GLU A 259 -11.97 25.62 9.81
N PRO A 260 -12.80 25.34 10.83
CA PRO A 260 -14.24 25.16 10.63
C PRO A 260 -14.87 26.40 10.00
N VAL A 261 -15.74 26.20 9.02
CA VAL A 261 -16.42 27.26 8.29
C VAL A 261 -17.94 27.11 8.35
N GLY A 262 -18.63 28.19 8.01
CA GLY A 262 -20.10 28.24 8.01
C GLY A 262 -20.69 28.35 9.42
N ARG A 263 -22.01 28.55 9.49
CA ARG A 263 -22.72 28.81 10.77
C ARG A 263 -22.71 27.64 11.73
N LEU A 264 -22.63 26.42 11.20
CA LEU A 264 -22.66 25.19 11.99
C LEU A 264 -21.25 24.69 12.32
N GLY A 265 -20.20 25.20 11.66
CA GLY A 265 -18.82 24.73 11.87
C GLY A 265 -18.60 23.25 11.55
N THR A 266 -19.43 22.66 10.68
CA THR A 266 -19.39 21.23 10.34
C THR A 266 -18.43 20.91 9.20
N ASP A 267 -18.15 21.89 8.35
CA ASP A 267 -17.18 21.81 7.27
C ASP A 267 -15.94 22.62 7.62
N ALA A 268 -14.81 22.34 6.97
CA ALA A 268 -13.57 23.10 7.12
C ALA A 268 -12.97 23.51 5.78
N MET A 269 -12.16 24.58 5.80
CA MET A 269 -11.32 25.02 4.69
C MET A 269 -9.85 24.99 5.11
N LEU A 270 -9.00 24.58 4.17
CA LEU A 270 -7.54 24.56 4.32
C LEU A 270 -6.96 25.89 3.85
N TYR A 271 -6.06 26.44 4.66
CA TYR A 271 -5.38 27.70 4.44
C TYR A 271 -3.87 27.52 4.50
N CYS A 272 -3.18 28.45 3.86
CA CYS A 272 -1.73 28.49 3.80
C CYS A 272 -1.25 29.94 3.86
N GLN A 273 -0.15 30.17 4.57
CA GLN A 273 0.60 31.42 4.51
C GLN A 273 1.79 31.23 3.60
N GLU A 274 1.89 32.09 2.58
CA GLU A 274 3.00 32.13 1.66
C GLU A 274 3.86 33.40 1.80
N GLN A 275 5.18 33.27 1.65
CA GLN A 275 6.12 34.40 1.64
C GLN A 275 7.08 34.34 0.44
N TRP A 276 6.64 34.93 -0.67
CA TRP A 276 7.43 35.04 -1.91
C TRP A 276 8.51 36.14 -1.83
N LYS A 277 8.28 37.17 -1.01
CA LYS A 277 9.23 38.26 -0.75
C LYS A 277 9.36 38.47 0.75
N SER A 278 10.60 38.71 1.20
CA SER A 278 10.88 38.99 2.60
C SER A 278 9.99 40.12 3.13
N GLY A 279 9.16 39.80 4.12
CA GLY A 279 8.23 40.73 4.76
C GLY A 279 6.82 40.78 4.17
N GLU A 280 6.56 40.17 3.01
CA GLU A 280 5.21 40.11 2.41
C GLU A 280 4.60 38.72 2.64
N ILE A 281 3.74 38.61 3.65
CA ILE A 281 2.98 37.38 3.94
C ILE A 281 1.64 37.47 3.22
N THR A 282 1.31 36.44 2.45
CA THR A 282 0.02 36.30 1.76
C THR A 282 -0.71 35.09 2.30
N GLU A 283 -1.96 35.28 2.73
CA GLU A 283 -2.83 34.17 3.12
C GLU A 283 -3.70 33.75 1.94
N ILE A 284 -3.69 32.46 1.64
CA ILE A 284 -4.49 31.87 0.57
C ILE A 284 -5.21 30.62 1.05
N ASP A 285 -6.35 30.32 0.42
CA ASP A 285 -7.07 29.07 0.62
C ASP A 285 -6.55 27.97 -0.33
N ALA A 286 -7.00 26.74 -0.10
CA ALA A 286 -6.61 25.58 -0.89
C ALA A 286 -6.89 25.70 -2.40
N ARG A 287 -7.79 26.61 -2.83
CA ARG A 287 -8.10 26.80 -4.26
C ARG A 287 -6.95 27.44 -5.02
N SER A 288 -6.08 28.16 -4.32
CA SER A 288 -4.93 28.85 -4.91
C SER A 288 -3.63 28.04 -4.81
N LEU A 289 -3.62 26.94 -4.05
CA LEU A 289 -2.42 26.11 -3.85
C LEU A 289 -2.02 25.33 -5.09
N SER A 290 -0.73 25.08 -5.28
CA SER A 290 -0.26 24.20 -6.35
C SER A 290 -0.65 22.72 -6.10
N ASP A 291 -0.80 21.95 -7.17
CA ASP A 291 -1.07 20.50 -7.07
C ASP A 291 0.02 19.76 -6.29
N GLY A 292 1.28 20.15 -6.47
CA GLY A 292 2.41 19.60 -5.72
C GLY A 292 2.32 19.91 -4.23
N THR A 293 1.95 21.14 -3.87
CA THR A 293 1.72 21.53 -2.46
C THR A 293 0.63 20.67 -1.82
N LEU A 294 -0.52 20.53 -2.47
CA LEU A 294 -1.62 19.71 -1.95
C LEU A 294 -1.21 18.26 -1.75
N ARG A 295 -0.46 17.67 -2.70
CA ARG A 295 0.07 16.30 -2.57
C ARG A 295 1.04 16.16 -1.42
N PHE A 296 1.96 17.11 -1.27
CA PHE A 296 2.88 17.15 -0.14
C PHE A 296 2.11 17.13 1.17
N LEU A 297 1.15 18.05 1.34
CA LEU A 297 0.33 18.14 2.55
C LEU A 297 -0.48 16.87 2.80
N ALA A 298 -1.07 16.25 1.77
CA ALA A 298 -1.77 14.97 1.93
C ALA A 298 -0.88 13.87 2.49
N ILE A 299 0.38 13.79 2.04
CA ILE A 299 1.34 12.79 2.51
C ILE A 299 1.76 13.07 3.95
N ILE A 300 2.04 14.34 4.30
CA ILE A 300 2.35 14.73 5.68
C ILE A 300 1.17 14.40 6.61
N THR A 301 -0.05 14.78 6.22
CA THR A 301 -1.26 14.47 6.98
C THR A 301 -1.42 12.97 7.16
N ALA A 302 -1.20 12.15 6.13
CA ALA A 302 -1.25 10.69 6.28
C ALA A 302 -0.18 10.20 7.27
N LEU A 303 1.07 10.62 7.11
CA LEU A 303 2.19 10.21 7.97
C LEU A 303 1.99 10.57 9.44
N LEU A 304 1.35 11.70 9.75
CA LEU A 304 1.12 12.16 11.12
C LEU A 304 -0.17 11.63 11.74
N THR A 305 -1.19 11.30 10.93
CA THR A 305 -2.51 10.88 11.44
C THR A 305 -2.74 9.37 11.43
N ARG A 306 -1.95 8.58 10.69
CA ARG A 306 -2.10 7.11 10.72
C ARG A 306 -1.76 6.53 12.10
N PRO A 307 -2.41 5.44 12.54
CA PRO A 307 -2.00 4.74 13.76
C PRO A 307 -0.55 4.24 13.71
N GLU A 308 0.07 4.06 14.88
CA GLU A 308 1.39 3.41 14.99
C GLU A 308 1.32 1.94 14.51
N GLY A 309 2.34 1.46 13.81
CA GLY A 309 2.35 0.08 13.29
C GLY A 309 1.53 -0.12 12.01
N SER A 310 1.07 0.96 11.38
CA SER A 310 0.35 0.93 10.10
C SER A 310 1.29 0.77 8.90
N GLN A 311 0.70 0.53 7.73
CA GLN A 311 1.42 0.57 6.47
C GLN A 311 0.82 1.64 5.55
N LEU A 312 1.67 2.48 4.97
CA LEU A 312 1.28 3.57 4.08
C LEU A 312 1.75 3.27 2.66
N VAL A 313 0.83 3.16 1.72
CA VAL A 313 1.14 3.00 0.29
C VAL A 313 0.87 4.32 -0.43
N ILE A 314 1.91 4.98 -0.93
CA ILE A 314 1.81 6.26 -1.64
C ILE A 314 1.88 6.00 -3.15
N LYS A 315 0.79 6.29 -3.85
CA LYS A 315 0.72 6.17 -5.30
C LYS A 315 1.32 7.40 -5.98
N GLU A 316 2.18 7.17 -6.96
CA GLU A 316 2.75 8.19 -7.86
C GLU A 316 3.26 9.42 -7.10
N VAL A 317 4.16 9.19 -6.16
CA VAL A 317 4.67 10.22 -5.22
C VAL A 317 5.30 11.43 -5.93
N ASP A 318 5.76 11.24 -7.17
CA ASP A 318 6.44 12.24 -7.98
C ASP A 318 5.47 13.09 -8.81
N GLN A 319 4.21 12.67 -8.95
CA GLN A 319 3.25 13.33 -9.82
C GLN A 319 2.99 14.76 -9.35
N GLY A 320 3.35 15.75 -10.17
CA GLY A 320 3.15 17.16 -9.86
C GLY A 320 4.09 17.73 -8.78
N LEU A 321 5.09 16.96 -8.33
CA LEU A 321 6.10 17.40 -7.38
C LEU A 321 7.44 17.68 -8.07
N HIS A 322 8.06 18.81 -7.75
CA HIS A 322 9.41 19.12 -8.22
C HIS A 322 10.43 18.15 -7.55
N PRO A 323 11.48 17.67 -8.26
CA PRO A 323 12.40 16.65 -7.73
C PRO A 323 13.02 16.96 -6.36
N SER A 324 13.36 18.22 -6.09
CA SER A 324 13.88 18.64 -4.79
C SER A 324 12.88 18.45 -3.65
N ARG A 325 11.57 18.57 -3.90
CA ARG A 325 10.52 18.33 -2.89
C ARG A 325 10.38 16.85 -2.58
N LEU A 326 10.59 16.00 -3.58
CA LEU A 326 10.51 14.56 -3.43
C LEU A 326 11.61 14.02 -2.51
N GLU A 327 12.82 14.60 -2.57
CA GLU A 327 13.90 14.28 -1.62
C GLU A 327 13.50 14.57 -0.18
N VAL A 328 13.06 15.80 0.07
CA VAL A 328 12.63 16.27 1.38
C VAL A 328 11.50 15.39 1.91
N LEU A 329 10.52 15.09 1.07
CA LEU A 329 9.39 14.24 1.39
C LEU A 329 9.79 12.81 1.75
N LEU A 330 10.69 12.18 0.99
CA LEU A 330 11.14 10.82 1.32
C LEU A 330 11.97 10.77 2.61
N ARG A 331 12.77 11.80 2.87
CA ARG A 331 13.54 11.92 4.11
C ARG A 331 12.58 12.04 5.30
N LEU A 332 11.58 12.90 5.18
CA LEU A 332 10.53 13.09 6.18
C LEU A 332 9.74 11.80 6.40
N ALA A 333 9.27 11.18 5.32
CA ALA A 333 8.53 9.92 5.34
C ALA A 333 9.32 8.87 6.13
N LYS A 334 10.62 8.72 5.88
CA LYS A 334 11.47 7.80 6.65
C LYS A 334 11.53 8.17 8.13
N GLN A 335 11.82 9.43 8.46
CA GLN A 335 11.97 9.85 9.87
C GLN A 335 10.69 9.65 10.67
N ILE A 336 9.54 10.04 10.10
CA ILE A 336 8.24 9.83 10.75
C ILE A 336 7.89 8.33 10.77
N GLY A 337 8.18 7.61 9.69
CA GLY A 337 8.00 6.16 9.58
C GLY A 337 8.75 5.40 10.68
N GLU A 338 10.01 5.73 10.93
CA GLU A 338 10.82 5.13 12.01
C GLU A 338 10.26 5.50 13.39
N LYS A 339 9.96 6.78 13.64
CA LYS A 339 9.41 7.27 14.92
C LYS A 339 8.07 6.60 15.26
N ARG A 340 7.20 6.43 14.26
CA ARG A 340 5.81 5.94 14.41
C ARG A 340 5.63 4.49 13.97
N LYS A 341 6.73 3.78 13.66
CA LYS A 341 6.72 2.40 13.14
C LYS A 341 5.72 2.23 12.00
N ILE A 342 5.79 3.09 10.99
CA ILE A 342 4.97 3.01 9.78
C ILE A 342 5.87 2.53 8.65
N ASP A 343 5.51 1.40 8.05
CA ASP A 343 6.18 0.92 6.83
C ASP A 343 5.59 1.65 5.63
N ILE A 344 6.44 2.13 4.73
CA ILE A 344 6.03 3.01 3.63
C ILE A 344 6.39 2.35 2.31
N VAL A 345 5.39 2.12 1.47
CA VAL A 345 5.58 1.68 0.09
C VAL A 345 5.28 2.83 -0.84
N VAL A 346 6.25 3.24 -1.63
CA VAL A 346 6.13 4.37 -2.54
C VAL A 346 6.18 3.86 -3.98
N THR A 347 5.24 4.27 -4.82
CA THR A 347 5.32 4.00 -6.26
C THR A 347 5.68 5.28 -7.00
N THR A 348 6.56 5.16 -8.00
CA THR A 348 6.95 6.29 -8.84
C THR A 348 7.16 5.87 -10.29
N GLN A 349 6.92 6.81 -11.20
CA GLN A 349 7.30 6.67 -12.61
C GLN A 349 8.60 7.41 -12.92
N ASN A 350 8.98 8.37 -12.07
CA ASN A 350 10.19 9.15 -12.22
C ASN A 350 11.41 8.40 -11.66
N PRO A 351 12.29 7.93 -12.53
CA PRO A 351 13.46 7.20 -12.10
C PRO A 351 14.59 8.10 -11.58
N SER A 352 14.52 9.43 -11.77
CA SER A 352 15.40 10.38 -11.10
C SER A 352 15.30 10.30 -9.58
N LEU A 353 14.25 9.67 -9.05
CA LEU A 353 14.19 9.32 -7.63
C LEU A 353 15.42 8.52 -7.15
N LEU A 354 16.01 7.70 -8.02
CA LEU A 354 17.22 6.94 -7.69
C LEU A 354 18.43 7.83 -7.40
N GLU A 355 18.49 9.03 -7.98
CA GLU A 355 19.58 9.99 -7.72
C GLU A 355 19.47 10.61 -6.33
N VAL A 356 18.26 10.63 -5.80
CA VAL A 356 17.88 11.22 -4.52
C VAL A 356 17.98 10.20 -3.38
N LEU A 357 17.88 8.91 -3.69
CA LEU A 357 18.01 7.85 -2.69
C LEU A 357 19.47 7.70 -2.24
N GLU A 358 19.68 7.71 -0.92
CA GLU A 358 20.98 7.41 -0.33
C GLU A 358 21.50 6.03 -0.80
N PRO A 359 22.81 5.84 -1.02
CA PRO A 359 23.37 4.57 -1.49
C PRO A 359 22.98 3.34 -0.66
N GLN A 360 22.76 3.52 0.65
CA GLN A 360 22.34 2.46 1.57
C GLN A 360 20.88 2.01 1.36
N ARG A 361 20.08 2.78 0.61
CA ARG A 361 18.64 2.52 0.37
C ARG A 361 18.35 1.88 -0.98
N ILE A 362 19.35 1.79 -1.84
CA ILE A 362 19.30 1.13 -3.14
C ILE A 362 18.86 -0.34 -3.06
N PRO A 363 19.23 -1.13 -2.02
CA PRO A 363 18.72 -2.51 -1.84
C PRO A 363 17.19 -2.61 -1.78
N PHE A 364 16.51 -1.57 -1.28
CA PHE A 364 15.06 -1.55 -1.06
C PHE A 364 14.27 -0.98 -2.24
N VAL A 365 14.92 -0.83 -3.40
CA VAL A 365 14.28 -0.40 -4.63
C VAL A 365 13.89 -1.60 -5.47
N ILE A 366 12.62 -1.64 -5.84
CA ILE A 366 12.02 -2.70 -6.65
C ILE A 366 11.67 -2.11 -8.01
N VAL A 367 12.23 -2.70 -9.06
CA VAL A 367 11.94 -2.34 -10.45
C VAL A 367 10.78 -3.19 -10.94
N ALA A 368 9.65 -2.54 -11.22
CA ALA A 368 8.52 -3.14 -11.93
C ALA A 368 8.72 -2.94 -13.43
N HIS A 369 8.79 -4.04 -14.19
CA HIS A 369 9.01 -4.04 -15.64
C HIS A 369 8.19 -5.14 -16.34
N ARG A 370 8.20 -5.12 -17.68
CA ARG A 370 7.60 -6.16 -18.52
C ARG A 370 8.70 -7.04 -19.07
N ASP A 371 8.53 -8.34 -18.88
CA ASP A 371 9.32 -9.36 -19.53
C ASP A 371 9.12 -9.27 -21.05
N SER A 372 10.21 -9.21 -21.81
CA SER A 372 10.15 -8.92 -23.26
C SER A 372 9.64 -10.09 -24.10
N ASP A 373 9.85 -11.33 -23.64
CA ASP A 373 9.44 -12.54 -24.35
C ASP A 373 7.97 -12.90 -24.06
N THR A 374 7.57 -12.80 -22.79
CA THR A 374 6.24 -13.23 -22.33
C THR A 374 5.24 -12.08 -22.23
N GLY A 375 5.70 -10.83 -22.14
CA GLY A 375 4.87 -9.66 -21.85
C GLY A 375 4.33 -9.63 -20.41
N GLU A 376 4.72 -10.55 -19.53
CA GLU A 376 4.29 -10.60 -18.14
C GLU A 376 4.99 -9.52 -17.31
N SER A 377 4.32 -8.99 -16.29
CA SER A 377 4.98 -8.09 -15.33
C SER A 377 5.91 -8.88 -14.41
N LYS A 378 7.05 -8.28 -14.06
CA LYS A 378 8.02 -8.78 -13.08
C LYS A 378 8.37 -7.70 -12.07
N LEU A 379 8.75 -8.13 -10.87
CA LEU A 379 9.35 -7.28 -9.85
C LEU A 379 10.78 -7.79 -9.61
N THR A 380 11.76 -6.90 -9.68
CA THR A 380 13.17 -7.24 -9.50
C THR A 380 13.81 -6.26 -8.53
N MET A 381 14.47 -6.76 -7.49
CA MET A 381 15.27 -5.90 -6.60
C MET A 381 16.39 -5.25 -7.41
N LEU A 382 16.58 -3.95 -7.25
CA LEU A 382 17.56 -3.19 -8.05
C LEU A 382 18.99 -3.73 -7.86
N GLU A 383 19.32 -4.19 -6.66
CA GLU A 383 20.62 -4.79 -6.33
C GLU A 383 20.89 -6.15 -7.00
N SER A 384 19.84 -6.90 -7.37
CA SER A 384 20.00 -8.22 -8.00
C SER A 384 20.20 -8.13 -9.51
N ILE A 385 20.18 -6.93 -10.08
CA ILE A 385 20.45 -6.69 -11.49
C ILE A 385 21.96 -6.82 -11.72
N GLU A 386 22.37 -7.78 -12.54
CA GLU A 386 23.77 -8.21 -12.74
C GLU A 386 24.73 -7.05 -13.09
N TYR A 387 24.26 -6.08 -13.89
CA TYR A 387 25.07 -4.93 -14.30
C TYR A 387 24.92 -3.71 -13.39
N PHE A 388 24.15 -3.79 -12.31
CA PHE A 388 23.89 -2.68 -11.40
C PHE A 388 25.17 -1.99 -10.90
N PRO A 389 26.24 -2.71 -10.47
CA PRO A 389 27.48 -2.06 -10.03
C PRO A 389 28.14 -1.18 -11.11
N LYS A 390 28.08 -1.61 -12.38
CA LYS A 390 28.63 -0.84 -13.53
C LYS A 390 27.75 0.36 -13.84
N LEU A 391 26.43 0.17 -13.82
CA LEU A 391 25.44 1.24 -14.03
C LEU A 391 25.58 2.32 -12.96
N PHE A 392 25.72 1.92 -11.69
CA PHE A 392 25.89 2.79 -10.53
C PHE A 392 27.19 3.60 -10.59
N ALA A 393 28.32 2.95 -10.89
CA ALA A 393 29.63 3.60 -10.98
C ALA A 393 29.72 4.66 -12.09
N SER A 394 28.87 4.58 -13.11
CA SER A 394 28.93 5.45 -14.28
C SER A 394 28.18 6.80 -14.15
N ALA A 395 27.52 7.06 -13.00
CA ALA A 395 26.65 8.23 -12.77
C ALA A 395 25.57 8.45 -13.85
N LEU A 396 25.27 7.42 -14.66
CA LEU A 396 24.29 7.45 -15.75
C LEU A 396 22.91 6.95 -15.30
N LEU A 397 22.67 6.70 -14.01
CA LEU A 397 21.39 6.14 -13.54
C LEU A 397 20.17 6.99 -13.98
N GLY A 398 20.22 8.32 -13.86
CA GLY A 398 19.13 9.19 -14.33
C GLY A 398 19.02 9.28 -15.86
N LYS A 399 20.15 9.23 -16.58
CA LYS A 399 20.17 9.29 -18.06
C LYS A 399 19.76 7.97 -18.73
N LEU A 400 20.05 6.84 -18.12
CA LEU A 400 19.63 5.54 -18.61
C LEU A 400 18.14 5.36 -18.39
N THR A 401 17.62 5.84 -17.27
CA THR A 401 16.23 5.64 -16.93
C THR A 401 15.25 6.54 -17.69
N SER A 402 15.64 7.75 -18.07
CA SER A 402 14.82 8.65 -18.89
C SER A 402 14.45 8.09 -20.27
N ASN A 403 15.19 7.07 -20.75
CA ASN A 403 14.95 6.38 -22.03
C ASN A 403 14.49 4.91 -21.87
N GLY A 404 14.05 4.49 -20.68
CA GLY A 404 13.72 3.08 -20.40
C GLY A 404 14.96 2.15 -20.39
N GLY A 405 16.14 2.71 -20.19
CA GLY A 405 17.42 2.02 -20.24
C GLY A 405 17.70 1.09 -19.06
N ILE A 406 17.08 1.28 -17.88
CA ILE A 406 17.09 0.21 -16.85
C ILE A 406 16.31 -0.98 -17.37
N GLU A 407 15.11 -0.77 -17.90
CA GLU A 407 14.26 -1.83 -18.43
C GLU A 407 14.88 -2.53 -19.64
N ARG A 408 15.60 -1.79 -20.50
CA ARG A 408 16.32 -2.35 -21.67
C ARG A 408 17.63 -3.07 -21.31
N ASN A 409 18.36 -2.63 -20.28
CA ASN A 409 19.65 -3.23 -19.89
C ASN A 409 19.53 -4.31 -18.80
N ILE A 410 18.34 -4.52 -18.22
CA ILE A 410 18.06 -5.77 -17.49
C ILE A 410 18.16 -6.99 -18.42
N PHE A 411 18.11 -6.80 -19.74
CA PHE A 411 18.05 -7.86 -20.75
C PHE A 411 19.13 -7.76 -21.86
N SER A 412 20.23 -7.00 -21.67
CA SER A 412 21.32 -6.91 -22.67
C SER A 412 22.53 -7.80 -22.38
#